data_AF-A0A4U3LKV4-F1
#
_entry.id   AF-A0A4U3LKV4-F1
#
_cell.length_a   1.000
_cell.length_b   1.000
_cell.length_c   1.000
_cell.angle_alpha   90.00
_cell.angle_beta   90.00
_cell.angle_gamma   90.00
#
_symmetry.space_group_name_H-M   'P 1'
#
loop_
_entity.id
_entity.type
_entity.pdbx_description
1 polymer ?
#
loop_
_entity_poly.entity_id
_entity_poly.type
_entity_poly.pdbx_seq_one_letter_code
_entity_poly.pdbx_strand_id
1 'polypeptide(L)'
;MEPREAAPALDALGDANRRAIVEILGSGALSVRQIAEQLPISRPAVSRHLRLLKDAGLVSDVPDGNRRVYQLREEGVDAVRAYFAEVWGSAATRFRIVAENTSEER
;
A
#
# COMPACT_ATOMS: atom_id res chain seq x y z
N MET A 1 2.47 -9.52 14.26
CA MET A 1 1.27 -8.93 13.65
C MET A 1 0.69 -10.01 12.76
N GLU A 2 -0.54 -10.46 13.01
CA GLU A 2 -1.10 -11.60 12.29
C GLU A 2 -1.34 -11.22 10.81
N PRO A 3 -1.07 -12.09 9.82
CA PRO A 3 -1.25 -11.78 8.39
C PRO A 3 -2.67 -11.32 8.00
N ARG A 4 -3.67 -11.56 8.86
CA ARG A 4 -5.04 -11.05 8.68
C ARG A 4 -5.18 -9.54 8.89
N GLU A 5 -4.25 -8.88 9.58
CA GLU A 5 -4.29 -7.42 9.81
C GLU A 5 -4.00 -6.62 8.52
N ALA A 6 -3.34 -7.23 7.54
CA ALA A 6 -3.10 -6.62 6.23
C ALA A 6 -4.30 -6.69 5.27
N ALA A 7 -5.34 -7.48 5.57
CA ALA A 7 -6.44 -7.71 4.63
C ALA A 7 -7.17 -6.42 4.19
N PRO A 8 -7.53 -5.48 5.09
CA PRO A 8 -8.15 -4.21 4.67
C PRO A 8 -7.24 -3.37 3.78
N ALA A 9 -5.93 -3.40 4.03
CA ALA A 9 -4.93 -2.71 3.22
C ALA A 9 -4.81 -3.33 1.83
N LEU A 10 -4.81 -4.66 1.71
CA LEU A 10 -4.77 -5.35 0.42
C LEU A 10 -6.04 -5.11 -0.41
N ASP A 11 -7.22 -5.14 0.22
CA ASP A 11 -8.50 -4.79 -0.42
C ASP A 11 -8.49 -3.35 -0.91
N ALA A 12 -7.95 -2.43 -0.10
CA ALA A 12 -7.75 -1.05 -0.51
C ALA A 12 -6.76 -0.95 -1.69
N LEU A 13 -5.68 -1.72 -1.73
CA LEU A 13 -4.73 -1.71 -2.85
C LEU A 13 -5.27 -2.39 -4.12
N GLY A 14 -6.43 -3.03 -4.10
CA GLY A 14 -7.06 -3.63 -5.28
C GLY A 14 -7.46 -2.61 -6.37
N ASP A 15 -7.63 -1.33 -6.04
CA ASP A 15 -8.05 -0.27 -6.96
C ASP A 15 -6.86 0.52 -7.52
N ALA A 16 -6.88 0.78 -8.82
CA ALA A 16 -5.78 1.45 -9.52
C ALA A 16 -5.55 2.89 -9.06
N ASN A 17 -6.61 3.67 -8.78
CA ASN A 17 -6.46 5.04 -8.30
C ASN A 17 -5.90 5.06 -6.87
N ARG A 18 -6.32 4.11 -6.02
CA ARG A 18 -5.78 3.99 -4.66
C ARG A 18 -4.30 3.63 -4.66
N ARG A 19 -3.85 2.74 -5.57
CA ARG A 19 -2.41 2.46 -5.76
C ARG A 19 -1.65 3.70 -6.23
N ALA A 20 -2.17 4.42 -7.22
CA ALA A 20 -1.54 5.65 -7.69
C ALA A 20 -1.42 6.71 -6.60
N ILE A 21 -2.43 6.86 -5.72
CA ILE A 21 -2.36 7.76 -4.56
C ILE A 21 -1.26 7.32 -3.57
N VAL A 22 -1.15 6.02 -3.29
CA VAL A 22 -0.10 5.48 -2.41
C VAL A 22 1.30 5.72 -3.00
N GLU A 23 1.46 5.54 -4.32
CA GLU A 23 2.72 5.82 -5.04
C GLU A 23 3.09 7.31 -4.97
N ILE A 24 2.12 8.21 -5.18
CA ILE A 24 2.30 9.67 -5.04
C ILE A 24 2.74 10.02 -3.61
N LEU A 25 2.06 9.49 -2.60
CA LEU A 25 2.39 9.72 -1.19
C LEU A 25 3.71 9.08 -0.75
N GLY A 26 4.20 8.08 -1.49
CA GLY A 26 5.53 7.51 -1.29
C GLY A 26 6.66 8.51 -1.53
N SER A 27 6.40 9.61 -2.25
CA SER A 27 7.36 10.70 -2.48
C SER A 27 7.30 11.81 -1.43
N GLY A 28 6.33 11.76 -0.51
CA GLY A 28 6.18 12.74 0.57
C GLY A 28 4.73 13.09 0.89
N ALA A 29 4.54 13.83 1.98
CA ALA A 29 3.23 14.22 2.47
C ALA A 29 2.60 15.31 1.57
N LEU A 30 1.36 15.13 1.12
CA LEU A 30 0.69 16.02 0.16
C LEU A 30 -0.76 16.30 0.54
N SER A 31 -1.25 17.49 0.19
CA SER A 31 -2.67 17.83 0.33
C SER A 31 -3.53 17.17 -0.75
N VAL A 32 -4.84 17.04 -0.49
CA VAL A 32 -5.84 16.52 -1.47
C VAL A 32 -5.73 17.23 -2.82
N ARG A 33 -5.48 18.55 -2.80
CA ARG A 33 -5.35 19.35 -4.02
C ARG A 33 -4.14 18.91 -4.84
N GLN A 34 -2.97 18.81 -4.20
CA GLN A 34 -1.72 18.41 -4.85
C GLN A 34 -1.78 16.97 -5.40
N ILE A 35 -2.50 16.08 -4.71
CA ILE A 35 -2.73 14.70 -5.18
C ILE A 35 -3.66 14.72 -6.40
N ALA A 36 -4.75 15.48 -6.36
CA ALA A 36 -5.70 15.57 -7.46
C ALA A 36 -5.11 16.23 -8.72
N GLU A 37 -4.15 17.13 -8.59
CA GLU A 37 -3.42 17.74 -9.72
C GLU A 37 -2.58 16.71 -10.49
N GLN A 38 -2.30 15.54 -9.90
CA GLN A 38 -1.47 14.47 -10.50
C GLN A 38 -2.28 13.28 -11.05
N LEU A 39 -3.61 13.30 -10.92
CA LEU A 39 -4.46 12.18 -11.32
C LEU A 39 -5.60 12.64 -12.24
N PRO A 40 -6.01 11.81 -13.22
CA PRO A 40 -7.12 12.13 -14.11
C PRO A 40 -8.50 11.87 -13.46
N ILE A 41 -8.65 12.23 -12.17
CA ILE A 41 -9.90 12.08 -11.41
C ILE A 41 -10.22 13.33 -10.62
N SER A 42 -11.50 13.49 -10.25
CA SER A 42 -11.96 14.68 -9.55
C SER A 42 -11.44 14.74 -8.10
N ARG A 43 -11.30 15.96 -7.56
CA ARG A 43 -10.97 16.16 -6.13
C ARG A 43 -11.90 15.40 -5.16
N PRO A 44 -13.23 15.37 -5.37
CA PRO A 44 -14.12 14.54 -4.55
C PRO A 44 -13.80 13.04 -4.63
N ALA A 45 -13.41 12.53 -5.80
CA ALA A 45 -13.00 11.13 -5.96
C ALA A 45 -11.70 10.86 -5.17
N VAL A 46 -10.70 11.74 -5.27
CA VAL A 46 -9.46 11.65 -4.48
C VAL A 46 -9.76 11.65 -2.97
N SER A 47 -10.61 12.55 -2.49
CA SER A 47 -11.02 12.58 -1.08
C SER A 47 -11.68 11.27 -0.62
N ARG A 48 -12.52 10.66 -1.49
CA ARG A 48 -13.14 9.36 -1.20
C ARG A 48 -12.10 8.26 -1.12
N HIS A 49 -11.15 8.21 -2.06
CA HIS A 49 -10.07 7.24 -2.06
C HIS A 49 -9.16 7.37 -0.83
N LEU A 50 -8.80 8.61 -0.45
CA LEU A 50 -8.02 8.87 0.76
C LEU A 50 -8.73 8.44 2.04
N ARG A 51 -10.07 8.60 2.11
CA ARG A 51 -10.85 8.08 3.23
C ARG A 51 -10.76 6.55 3.31
N LEU A 52 -10.97 5.85 2.20
CA LEU A 52 -10.88 4.39 2.16
C LEU A 52 -9.46 3.89 2.52
N LEU A 53 -8.43 4.56 2.03
CA LEU A 53 -7.04 4.26 2.39
C LEU A 53 -6.77 4.50 3.87
N LYS A 54 -7.37 5.55 4.46
CA LYS A 54 -7.24 5.86 5.89
C LYS A 54 -7.95 4.83 6.75
N ASP A 55 -9.17 4.45 6.37
CA ASP A 55 -9.95 3.42 7.05
C ASP A 55 -9.25 2.05 6.99
N ALA A 56 -8.53 1.78 5.89
CA ALA A 56 -7.66 0.62 5.72
C ALA A 56 -6.30 0.73 6.43
N GLY A 57 -6.02 1.85 7.12
CA GLY A 57 -4.79 2.05 7.87
C GLY A 57 -3.53 2.32 7.04
N LEU A 58 -3.65 2.55 5.72
CA LEU A 58 -2.50 2.79 4.83
C LEU A 58 -2.01 4.24 4.83
N VAL A 59 -2.91 5.18 5.10
CA VAL A 59 -2.58 6.61 5.14
C VAL A 59 -3.06 7.23 6.44
N SER A 60 -2.35 8.26 6.86
CA SER A 60 -2.79 9.17 7.91
C SER A 60 -2.87 10.58 7.34
N ASP A 61 -3.45 11.49 8.10
CA ASP A 61 -3.49 12.89 7.74
C ASP A 61 -3.25 13.77 8.98
N VAL A 62 -2.67 14.94 8.74
CA VAL A 62 -2.39 15.94 9.76
C VAL A 62 -2.97 17.29 9.36
N PRO A 63 -3.51 18.08 10.31
CA PRO A 63 -3.86 19.46 10.06
C PRO A 63 -2.63 20.29 9.67
N ASP A 64 -2.75 21.08 8.61
CA ASP A 64 -1.75 22.06 8.17
C ASP A 64 -2.49 23.36 7.84
N GLY A 65 -2.63 24.22 8.86
CA GLY A 65 -3.47 25.42 8.78
C GLY A 65 -4.93 25.08 8.44
N ASN A 66 -5.41 25.59 7.30
CA ASN A 66 -6.79 25.36 6.84
C ASN A 66 -6.93 24.17 5.87
N ARG A 67 -5.89 23.35 5.71
CA ARG A 67 -5.91 22.14 4.87
C ARG A 67 -5.47 20.91 5.67
N ARG A 68 -5.70 19.74 5.09
CA ARG A 68 -5.18 18.46 5.59
C ARG A 68 -4.12 17.96 4.62
N VAL A 69 -2.99 17.52 5.18
CA VAL A 69 -1.90 16.90 4.43
C VAL A 69 -1.93 15.41 4.77
N TYR A 70 -1.87 14.57 3.73
CA TYR A 70 -1.91 13.12 3.83
C TYR A 70 -0.51 12.55 3.66
N GLN A 71 -0.22 11.45 4.34
CA GLN A 71 1.05 10.73 4.27
C GLN A 71 0.83 9.23 4.44
N LEU A 72 1.77 8.41 3.95
CA LEU A 72 1.76 6.98 4.24
C LEU A 72 1.91 6.74 5.75
N ARG A 73 1.23 5.71 6.24
CA ARG A 73 1.34 5.26 7.62
C ARG A 73 2.34 4.10 7.68
N GLU A 74 3.40 4.25 8.46
CA GLU A 74 4.49 3.26 8.57
C GLU A 74 3.95 1.88 8.96
N GLU A 75 3.09 1.80 9.98
CA GLU A 75 2.57 0.51 10.44
C GLU A 75 1.71 -0.19 9.37
N GLY A 76 0.97 0.57 8.56
CA GLY A 76 0.17 0.02 7.46
C GLY A 76 1.03 -0.49 6.32
N VAL A 77 2.10 0.23 5.98
CA VAL A 77 3.07 -0.20 4.96
C VAL A 77 3.80 -1.46 5.42
N ASP A 78 4.21 -1.51 6.68
CA ASP A 78 4.90 -2.66 7.26
C ASP A 78 4.01 -3.90 7.33
N ALA A 79 2.73 -3.73 7.68
CA ALA A 79 1.76 -4.83 7.67
C ALA A 79 1.65 -5.46 6.26
N VAL A 80 1.56 -4.63 5.23
CA VAL A 80 1.54 -5.11 3.83
C VAL A 80 2.85 -5.80 3.46
N ARG A 81 4.01 -5.21 3.79
CA ARG A 81 5.32 -5.82 3.53
C ARG A 81 5.47 -7.17 4.22
N ALA A 82 5.09 -7.27 5.49
CA ALA A 82 5.15 -8.50 6.28
C ALA A 82 4.27 -9.59 5.67
N TYR A 83 3.04 -9.26 5.26
CA TYR A 83 2.16 -10.18 4.56
C TYR A 83 2.80 -10.73 3.28
N PHE A 84 3.36 -9.86 2.44
CA PHE A 84 4.04 -10.30 1.21
C PHE A 84 5.24 -11.20 1.54
N ALA A 85 6.05 -10.85 2.53
CA ALA A 85 7.21 -11.64 2.96
C ALA A 85 6.82 -13.03 3.48
N GLU A 86 5.74 -13.13 4.24
CA GLU A 86 5.25 -14.42 4.77
C GLU A 86 4.67 -15.30 3.66
N VAL A 87 3.76 -14.74 2.85
CA VAL A 87 3.05 -15.49 1.81
C VAL A 87 3.98 -15.87 0.65
N TRP A 88 4.75 -14.92 0.11
CA TRP A 88 5.64 -15.18 -1.03
C TRP A 88 7.04 -15.64 -0.63
N GLY A 89 7.56 -15.29 0.55
CA GLY A 89 8.85 -15.81 1.02
C GLY A 89 8.82 -17.33 1.21
N SER A 90 7.68 -17.86 1.64
CA SER A 90 7.46 -19.32 1.69
C SER A 90 7.44 -19.95 0.30
N ALA A 91 6.85 -19.28 -0.70
CA ALA A 91 6.82 -19.75 -2.08
C ALA A 91 8.22 -19.73 -2.73
N ALA A 92 9.00 -18.65 -2.54
CA ALA A 92 10.36 -18.54 -3.06
C ALA A 92 11.30 -19.61 -2.48
N THR A 93 11.11 -19.98 -1.21
CA THR A 93 11.86 -21.06 -0.57
C THR A 93 11.54 -22.43 -1.20
N ARG A 94 10.27 -22.71 -1.50
CA ARG A 94 9.87 -23.96 -2.18
C ARG A 94 10.43 -24.07 -3.59
N PHE A 95 10.43 -22.98 -4.36
CA PHE A 95 11.01 -22.98 -5.71
C PHE A 95 12.53 -23.23 -5.69
N ARG A 96 13.24 -22.72 -4.68
CA ARG A 96 14.69 -22.91 -4.54
C ARG A 96 15.05 -24.37 -4.25
N ILE A 97 14.34 -25.01 -3.33
CA ILE A 97 14.54 -26.42 -2.98
C ILE A 97 14.34 -27.35 -4.19
N VAL A 98 13.33 -27.09 -5.03
CA VAL A 98 13.09 -27.88 -6.25
C VAL A 98 14.20 -27.64 -7.28
N ALA A 99 14.63 -26.39 -7.47
CA ALA A 99 15.69 -26.07 -8.41
C ALA A 99 17.04 -26.69 -8.03
N GLU A 100 17.37 -26.72 -6.73
CA GLU A 100 18.58 -27.37 -6.20
C GLU A 100 18.52 -28.90 -6.38
N ASN A 101 17.38 -29.53 -6.08
CA ASN A 101 17.21 -30.99 -6.22
C ASN A 101 17.18 -31.48 -7.68
N THR A 102 16.77 -30.67 -8.65
CA THR A 102 16.83 -31.07 -10.08
C THR A 102 18.24 -30.96 -10.67
N SER A 103 19.15 -30.23 -10.02
CA SER A 103 20.53 -30.08 -10.48
C SER A 103 21.48 -31.21 -10.04
N GLU A 104 21.09 -32.05 -9.08
CA GLU A 104 21.89 -33.20 -8.62
C GLU A 104 21.63 -34.50 -9.40
N GLU A 105 20.70 -34.51 -10.36
CA GLU A 105 20.36 -35.69 -11.19
C GLU A 105 21.02 -35.69 -12.60
N ARG A 106 22.07 -34.90 -12.84
CA ARG A 106 22.82 -34.91 -14.11
C ARG A 106 24.29 -35.27 -13.97
#